data_AF-A0A6N7E0U4-F1
#
_entry.id   AF-A0A6N7E0U4-F1
#
_cell.length_a   1.000
_cell.length_b   1.000
_cell.length_c   1.000
_cell.angle_alpha   90.00
_cell.angle_beta   90.00
_cell.angle_gamma   90.00
#
_symmetry.space_group_name_H-M   'P 1'
#
loop_
_entity.id
_entity.type
_entity.pdbx_description
1 polymer ?
#
loop_
_entity_poly.entity_id
_entity_poly.type
_entity_poly.pdbx_seq_one_letter_code
_entity_poly.pdbx_strand_id
1 'polypeptide(L)'
;MKHLTLKALFISAVAALSMNVQAAESVYDQCVADGNMVIKLGKEQGAAAAKAYKQKTTVAQCFAELDKLAQAPDIEKRAGSKVAVETHNPSYYMTGAEKLQWSKLFAAIDAKQYRGVEYLMGVYYRKQH
;
A
#
# COMPACT_ATOMS: atom_id res chain seq x y z
N MET A 1 53.15 34.30 -1.75
CA MET A 1 52.46 33.65 -2.88
C MET A 1 52.08 32.24 -2.44
N LYS A 2 50.77 31.96 -2.31
CA LYS A 2 50.23 30.73 -1.70
C LYS A 2 50.03 29.68 -2.79
N HIS A 3 50.64 28.51 -2.62
CA HIS A 3 50.46 27.36 -3.51
C HIS A 3 49.04 26.81 -3.35
N LEU A 4 48.21 26.96 -4.40
CA LEU A 4 46.95 26.25 -4.54
C LEU A 4 47.23 24.96 -5.32
N THR A 5 47.21 23.83 -4.64
CA THR A 5 47.30 22.50 -5.24
C THR A 5 46.02 22.20 -6.03
N LEU A 6 46.17 22.22 -7.35
CA LEU A 6 45.19 21.85 -8.38
C LEU A 6 44.92 20.33 -8.37
N LYS A 7 44.39 19.79 -7.26
CA LYS A 7 43.97 18.37 -7.14
C LYS A 7 42.45 18.19 -6.94
N ALA A 8 41.65 19.24 -7.14
CA ALA A 8 40.20 19.18 -7.01
C ALA A 8 39.46 19.51 -8.31
N LEU A 9 40.05 19.14 -9.45
CA LEU A 9 39.26 18.85 -10.64
C LEU A 9 38.90 17.36 -10.54
N PHE A 10 37.68 17.01 -10.90
CA PHE A 10 37.05 15.69 -10.81
C PHE A 10 36.30 15.40 -9.50
N ILE A 11 35.08 14.88 -9.69
CA ILE A 11 34.08 14.48 -8.70
C ILE A 11 33.15 15.61 -8.24
N SER A 12 32.21 15.98 -9.11
CA SER A 12 30.84 16.39 -8.73
C SER A 12 29.89 16.25 -9.91
N ALA A 13 29.94 15.10 -10.60
CA ALA A 13 28.96 14.73 -11.62
C ALA A 13 28.06 13.60 -11.10
N VAL A 14 27.54 13.73 -9.87
CA VAL A 14 26.42 12.92 -9.36
C VAL A 14 25.61 13.76 -8.37
N ALA A 15 25.14 14.94 -8.80
CA ALA A 15 24.21 15.76 -8.03
C ALA A 15 22.90 16.01 -8.81
N ALA A 16 22.60 15.16 -9.79
CA ALA A 16 21.40 15.25 -10.64
C ALA A 16 20.51 13.99 -10.58
N LEU A 17 20.65 13.18 -9.52
CA LEU A 17 19.72 12.08 -9.22
C LEU A 17 18.93 12.28 -7.93
N SER A 18 19.17 13.37 -7.18
CA SER A 18 18.54 13.62 -5.88
C SER A 18 17.33 14.55 -5.93
N MET A 19 16.83 14.90 -7.12
CA MET A 19 15.65 15.74 -7.27
C MET A 19 14.65 15.05 -8.18
N ASN A 20 13.83 14.11 -7.63
CA ASN A 20 12.47 13.73 -8.09
C ASN A 20 11.88 12.40 -7.51
N VAL A 21 12.31 11.86 -6.37
CA VAL A 21 11.81 10.53 -5.87
C VAL A 21 11.26 10.50 -4.43
N GLN A 22 11.03 11.64 -3.78
CA GLN A 22 10.54 11.64 -2.38
C GLN A 22 9.28 12.48 -2.21
N ALA A 23 8.20 12.09 -2.90
CA ALA A 23 6.95 11.97 -2.16
C ALA A 23 7.12 10.70 -1.31
N ALA A 24 7.19 10.83 0.01
CA ALA A 24 7.11 9.65 0.86
C ALA A 24 5.85 8.86 0.44
N GLU A 25 5.99 7.59 0.04
CA GLU A 25 4.85 6.75 -0.34
C GLU A 25 3.77 6.88 0.74
N SER A 26 2.53 7.19 0.36
CA SER A 26 1.44 7.38 1.33
C SER A 26 1.19 6.09 2.12
N VAL A 27 0.54 6.18 3.29
CA VAL A 27 0.18 4.97 4.06
C VAL A 27 -0.67 4.02 3.22
N TYR A 28 -1.58 4.56 2.40
CA TYR A 28 -2.35 3.79 1.42
C TYR A 28 -1.44 3.02 0.46
N ASP A 29 -0.48 3.70 -0.18
CA ASP A 29 0.41 3.08 -1.17
C ASP A 29 1.26 1.98 -0.53
N GLN A 30 1.76 2.23 0.69
CA GLN A 30 2.53 1.25 1.44
C GLN A 30 1.69 0.04 1.86
N CYS A 31 0.43 0.24 2.28
CA CYS A 31 -0.49 -0.85 2.59
C CYS A 31 -0.74 -1.75 1.37
N VAL A 32 -1.00 -1.15 0.22
CA VAL A 32 -1.18 -1.86 -1.05
C VAL A 32 0.08 -2.60 -1.45
N ALA A 33 1.25 -1.96 -1.35
CA ALA A 33 2.53 -2.57 -1.68
C ALA A 33 2.85 -3.78 -0.78
N ASP A 34 2.60 -3.67 0.54
CA ASP A 34 2.79 -4.77 1.48
C ASP A 34 1.87 -5.95 1.15
N GLY A 35 0.58 -5.71 0.90
CA GLY A 35 -0.37 -6.76 0.53
C GLY A 35 0.04 -7.51 -0.74
N ASN A 36 0.43 -6.76 -1.78
CA ASN A 36 0.94 -7.33 -3.03
C ASN A 36 2.22 -8.16 -2.81
N MET A 37 3.13 -7.68 -1.95
CA MET A 37 4.36 -8.40 -1.64
C MET A 37 4.07 -9.71 -0.89
N VAL A 38 3.13 -9.70 0.07
CA VAL A 38 2.71 -10.91 0.78
C VAL A 38 2.12 -11.95 -0.18
N ILE A 39 1.26 -11.53 -1.11
CA ILE A 39 0.71 -12.42 -2.15
C ILE A 39 1.84 -12.98 -3.02
N LYS A 40 2.73 -12.11 -3.52
CA LYS A 40 3.85 -12.50 -4.38
C LYS A 40 4.74 -13.55 -3.70
N LEU A 41 5.19 -13.26 -2.48
CA LEU A 41 6.02 -14.19 -1.70
C LEU A 41 5.26 -15.48 -1.38
N GLY A 42 3.98 -15.41 -1.06
CA GLY A 42 3.14 -16.58 -0.82
C GLY A 42 3.06 -17.49 -2.04
N LYS A 43 2.88 -16.91 -3.23
CA LYS A 43 2.80 -17.62 -4.51
C LYS A 43 4.15 -18.20 -4.95
N GLU A 44 5.24 -17.42 -4.84
CA GLU A 44 6.56 -17.81 -5.36
C GLU A 44 7.34 -18.70 -4.37
N GLN A 45 7.24 -18.41 -3.08
CA GLN A 45 8.13 -18.97 -2.05
C GLN A 45 7.37 -19.66 -0.91
N GLY A 46 6.04 -19.54 -0.86
CA GLY A 46 5.19 -20.17 0.13
C GLY A 46 4.96 -19.34 1.39
N ALA A 47 4.14 -19.88 2.29
CA ALA A 47 3.67 -19.16 3.49
C ALA A 47 4.80 -18.72 4.43
N ALA A 48 5.88 -19.48 4.53
CA ALA A 48 7.00 -19.15 5.42
C ALA A 48 7.69 -17.84 4.98
N ALA A 49 7.96 -17.69 3.68
CA ALA A 49 8.55 -16.47 3.12
C ALA A 49 7.62 -15.27 3.26
N ALA A 50 6.32 -15.46 2.98
CA ALA A 50 5.31 -14.41 3.16
C ALA A 50 5.20 -13.92 4.61
N LYS A 51 5.33 -14.83 5.59
CA LYS A 51 5.32 -14.49 7.03
C LYS A 51 6.63 -13.89 7.53
N ALA A 52 7.75 -14.19 6.89
CA ALA A 52 9.05 -13.59 7.20
C ALA A 52 9.20 -12.16 6.66
N TYR A 53 8.32 -11.75 5.72
CA TYR A 53 8.34 -10.41 5.18
C TYR A 53 8.03 -9.34 6.24
N LYS A 54 8.96 -8.40 6.41
CA LYS A 54 8.77 -7.23 7.27
C LYS A 54 7.92 -6.19 6.53
N GLN A 55 6.62 -6.21 6.83
CA GLN A 55 5.65 -5.24 6.31
C GLN A 55 6.01 -3.80 6.77
N LYS A 56 5.87 -2.83 5.87
CA LYS A 56 6.15 -1.42 6.12
C LYS A 56 5.08 -0.77 7.01
N THR A 57 3.84 -1.19 6.87
CA THR A 57 2.70 -0.70 7.65
C THR A 57 2.09 -1.80 8.51
N THR A 58 1.42 -1.41 9.58
CA THR A 58 0.57 -2.30 10.38
C THR A 58 -0.81 -2.46 9.74
N VAL A 59 -1.48 -3.57 10.05
CA VAL A 59 -2.88 -3.79 9.66
C VAL A 59 -3.80 -2.67 10.19
N ALA A 60 -3.55 -2.19 11.41
CA ALA A 60 -4.33 -1.10 12.02
C ALA A 60 -4.20 0.22 11.24
N GLN A 61 -2.99 0.56 10.78
CA GLN A 61 -2.79 1.74 9.91
C GLN A 61 -3.56 1.62 8.59
N CYS A 62 -3.62 0.42 8.00
CA CYS A 62 -4.37 0.21 6.76
C CYS A 62 -5.89 0.28 6.98
N PHE A 63 -6.41 -0.23 8.10
CA PHE A 63 -7.83 -0.03 8.44
C PHE A 63 -8.15 1.44 8.67
N ALA A 64 -7.27 2.21 9.31
CA ALA A 64 -7.47 3.65 9.45
C ALA A 64 -7.54 4.38 8.09
N GLU A 65 -6.74 3.97 7.11
CA GLU A 65 -6.86 4.49 5.73
C GLU A 65 -8.18 4.04 5.06
N LEU A 66 -8.63 2.81 5.32
CA LEU A 66 -9.89 2.29 4.79
C LEU A 66 -11.09 3.08 5.34
N ASP A 67 -11.06 3.40 6.63
CA ASP A 67 -12.08 4.20 7.31
C ASP A 67 -12.14 5.63 6.76
N LYS A 68 -10.98 6.24 6.48
CA LYS A 68 -10.91 7.56 5.81
C LYS A 68 -11.60 7.53 4.45
N LEU A 69 -11.36 6.50 3.65
CA LEU A 69 -12.02 6.33 2.36
C LEU A 69 -13.53 6.14 2.52
N ALA A 70 -13.98 5.40 3.54
CA ALA A 70 -15.40 5.16 3.81
C ALA A 70 -16.15 6.40 4.31
N GLN A 71 -15.46 7.34 4.94
CA GLN A 71 -16.02 8.54 5.57
C GLN A 71 -15.71 9.82 4.80
N ALA A 72 -15.36 9.73 3.52
CA ALA A 72 -15.08 10.91 2.71
C ALA A 72 -16.31 11.84 2.64
N PRO A 73 -16.16 13.18 2.74
CA PRO A 73 -17.29 14.11 2.79
C PRO A 73 -18.27 13.99 1.61
N ASP A 74 -17.76 13.66 0.42
CA ASP A 74 -18.58 13.48 -0.77
C ASP A 74 -19.45 12.21 -0.70
N ILE A 75 -19.03 11.18 0.05
CA ILE A 75 -19.83 9.98 0.32
C ILE A 75 -20.98 10.34 1.25
N GLU A 76 -20.73 11.08 2.32
CA GLU A 76 -21.77 11.53 3.25
C GLU A 76 -22.81 12.40 2.52
N LYS A 77 -22.36 13.31 1.66
CA LYS A 77 -23.24 14.14 0.82
C LYS A 77 -24.14 13.29 -0.09
N ARG A 78 -23.59 12.23 -0.72
CA ARG A 78 -24.37 11.31 -1.56
C ARG A 78 -25.31 10.41 -0.74
N ALA A 79 -24.93 10.07 0.49
CA ALA A 79 -25.75 9.29 1.40
C ALA A 79 -26.90 10.10 2.03
N GLY A 80 -26.79 11.44 2.04
CA GLY A 80 -27.79 12.35 2.60
C GLY A 80 -27.77 12.45 4.13
N SER A 81 -27.00 11.61 4.83
CA SER A 81 -26.72 11.74 6.26
C SER A 81 -25.55 10.85 6.69
N LYS A 82 -24.88 11.21 7.79
CA LYS A 82 -23.86 10.35 8.42
C LYS A 82 -24.42 9.01 8.90
N VAL A 83 -25.63 8.99 9.44
CA VAL A 83 -26.31 7.76 9.90
C VAL A 83 -26.47 6.76 8.76
N ALA A 84 -26.76 7.23 7.54
CA ALA A 84 -26.86 6.36 6.37
C ALA A 84 -25.52 5.70 6.03
N VAL A 85 -24.39 6.44 6.13
CA VAL A 85 -23.04 5.90 5.90
C VAL A 85 -22.63 4.88 6.97
N GLU A 86 -22.99 5.11 8.24
CA GLU A 86 -22.62 4.22 9.36
C GLU A 86 -23.45 2.92 9.41
N THR A 87 -24.66 2.93 8.86
CA THR A 87 -25.60 1.79 8.90
C THR A 87 -25.61 0.94 7.63
N HIS A 88 -25.07 1.45 6.53
CA HIS A 88 -24.96 0.73 5.26
C HIS A 88 -23.50 0.49 4.93
N ASN A 89 -23.24 -0.46 4.03
CA ASN A 89 -21.90 -0.61 3.47
C ASN A 89 -21.53 0.69 2.72
N PRO A 90 -20.39 1.35 3.01
CA PRO A 90 -20.05 2.63 2.40
C PRO A 90 -19.96 2.57 0.88
N SER A 91 -19.72 1.38 0.31
CA SER A 91 -19.74 1.16 -1.14
C SER A 91 -21.08 1.51 -1.81
N TYR A 92 -22.22 1.54 -1.12
CA TYR A 92 -23.49 1.97 -1.72
C TYR A 92 -23.44 3.41 -2.25
N TYR A 93 -22.66 4.28 -1.60
CA TYR A 93 -22.60 5.71 -1.88
C TYR A 93 -21.28 6.13 -2.55
N MET A 94 -20.39 5.17 -2.82
CA MET A 94 -19.14 5.40 -3.54
C MET A 94 -19.35 5.39 -5.05
N THR A 95 -18.64 6.28 -5.73
CA THR A 95 -18.37 6.24 -7.17
C THR A 95 -17.54 5.02 -7.55
N GLY A 96 -17.42 4.72 -8.85
CA GLY A 96 -16.59 3.62 -9.33
C GLY A 96 -15.11 3.76 -8.94
N ALA A 97 -14.57 4.97 -8.96
CA ALA A 97 -13.18 5.23 -8.58
C ALA A 97 -12.93 5.03 -7.08
N GLU A 98 -13.83 5.53 -6.23
CA GLU A 98 -13.75 5.34 -4.77
C GLU A 98 -13.89 3.86 -4.40
N LYS A 99 -14.83 3.13 -5.03
CA LYS A 99 -14.97 1.67 -4.85
C LYS A 99 -13.69 0.93 -5.21
N LEU A 100 -13.02 1.33 -6.28
CA LEU A 100 -11.78 0.70 -6.71
C LEU A 100 -10.66 0.93 -5.70
N GLN A 101 -10.52 2.16 -5.17
CA GLN A 101 -9.52 2.45 -4.14
C GLN A 101 -9.82 1.68 -2.85
N TRP A 102 -11.08 1.70 -2.40
CA TRP A 102 -11.52 0.98 -1.21
C TRP A 102 -11.31 -0.53 -1.34
N SER A 103 -11.70 -1.14 -2.46
CA SER A 103 -11.55 -2.58 -2.67
C SER A 103 -10.08 -3.01 -2.76
N LYS A 104 -9.23 -2.18 -3.38
CA LYS A 104 -7.78 -2.44 -3.45
C LYS A 104 -7.15 -2.44 -2.06
N LEU A 105 -7.50 -1.48 -1.22
CA LEU A 105 -7.00 -1.43 0.16
C LEU A 105 -7.57 -2.56 1.02
N PHE A 106 -8.85 -2.90 0.86
CA PHE A 106 -9.47 -4.03 1.54
C PHE A 106 -8.76 -5.35 1.22
N ALA A 107 -8.52 -5.63 -0.08
CA ALA A 107 -7.79 -6.82 -0.52
C ALA A 107 -6.35 -6.85 0.01
N ALA A 108 -5.69 -5.69 0.06
CA ALA A 108 -4.35 -5.58 0.63
C ALA A 108 -4.35 -5.91 2.14
N ILE A 109 -5.34 -5.44 2.90
CA ILE A 109 -5.50 -5.78 4.32
C ILE A 109 -5.68 -7.28 4.52
N ASP A 110 -6.54 -7.91 3.73
CA ASP A 110 -6.77 -9.37 3.77
C ASP A 110 -5.50 -10.16 3.47
N ALA A 111 -4.72 -9.71 2.48
CA ALA A 111 -3.42 -10.30 2.16
C ALA A 111 -2.42 -10.13 3.31
N LYS A 112 -2.31 -8.93 3.88
CA LYS A 112 -1.43 -8.63 5.04
C LYS A 112 -1.76 -9.49 6.26
N GLN A 113 -3.01 -9.92 6.41
CA GLN A 113 -3.46 -10.85 7.45
C GLN A 113 -3.30 -12.34 7.07
N TYR A 114 -2.81 -12.64 5.87
CA TYR A 114 -2.66 -14.00 5.34
C TYR A 114 -4.01 -14.74 5.15
N ARG A 115 -5.09 -14.01 4.84
CA ARG A 115 -6.47 -14.53 4.76
C ARG A 115 -7.14 -14.31 3.41
N GLY A 116 -6.62 -13.42 2.57
CA GLY A 116 -7.22 -13.13 1.26
C GLY A 116 -7.20 -14.33 0.32
N VAL A 117 -8.26 -14.49 -0.49
CA VAL A 117 -8.44 -15.62 -1.42
C VAL A 117 -7.21 -15.79 -2.32
N GLU A 118 -6.70 -14.69 -2.90
CA GLU A 118 -5.54 -14.73 -3.77
C GLU A 118 -4.29 -15.27 -3.07
N TYR A 119 -4.04 -14.81 -1.84
CA TYR A 119 -2.94 -15.32 -1.02
C TYR A 119 -3.13 -16.81 -0.68
N LEU A 120 -4.32 -17.19 -0.23
CA LEU A 120 -4.62 -18.58 0.16
C LEU A 120 -4.46 -19.54 -1.02
N MET A 121 -4.97 -19.16 -2.20
CA MET A 121 -4.83 -19.93 -3.43
C MET A 121 -3.36 -20.01 -3.87
N GLY A 122 -2.64 -18.88 -3.84
CA GLY A 122 -1.21 -18.83 -4.19
C GLY A 122 -0.37 -19.78 -3.33
N VAL A 123 -0.60 -19.79 -2.02
CA VAL A 123 0.10 -20.69 -1.09
C VAL A 123 -0.34 -22.15 -1.28
N TYR A 124 -1.64 -22.40 -1.47
CA TYR A 124 -2.19 -23.75 -1.60
C TYR A 124 -1.64 -24.46 -2.84
N TYR A 125 -1.72 -23.84 -4.02
CA TYR A 125 -1.26 -24.46 -5.26
C TYR A 125 0.26 -24.57 -5.36
N ARG A 126 1.01 -23.73 -4.64
CA ARG A 126 2.48 -23.88 -4.55
C ARG A 126 2.91 -25.17 -3.86
N LYS A 127 2.09 -25.76 -2.97
CA LYS A 127 2.40 -27.07 -2.36
C LYS A 127 2.31 -28.24 -3.36
N GLN A 128 1.77 -28.02 -4.56
CA GLN A 128 1.58 -29.05 -5.59
C GLN A 128 2.70 -29.08 -6.64
N HIS A 129 3.74 -28.26 -6.48
CA HIS A 129 4.94 -28.20 -7.32
C HIS A 129 6.20 -28.31 -6.46
#